data_AF-A0AAW2UF63-F1
#
_entry.id   AF-A0AAW2UF63-F1
#
_cell.length_a   1.000
_cell.length_b   1.000
_cell.length_c   1.000
_cell.angle_alpha   90.00
_cell.angle_beta   90.00
_cell.angle_gamma   90.00
#
_symmetry.space_group_name_H-M   'P 1'
#
loop_
_entity.id
_entity.type
_entity.pdbx_description
1 polymer ?
#
loop_
_entity_poly.entity_id
_entity_poly.type
_entity_poly.pdbx_seq_one_letter_code
_entity_poly.pdbx_strand_id
1 'polypeptide(L)'
;MGTIQNKLNGSTKFSMTYVKPYTQRIDNLKMPVGYQPPKLQQFDGEGNPKQHVAHFIETCNDAGTYGDHLVKQFVRSLKKNAFEWYTNLEANSVDSWGQLEKSFSIASTVLKGQST
;
A
#
# COMPACT_ATOMS: atom_id res chain seq x y z
N MET A 1 38.45 -27.13 -18.44
CA MET A 1 38.41 -25.85 -17.70
C MET A 1 37.03 -25.26 -17.90
N GLY A 2 36.32 -24.97 -16.81
CA GLY A 2 34.85 -25.07 -16.70
C GLY A 2 34.01 -24.04 -17.45
N THR A 3 32.85 -24.49 -17.89
CA THR A 3 31.62 -23.71 -18.06
C THR A 3 31.07 -23.27 -16.70
N ILE A 4 30.61 -22.02 -16.58
CA ILE A 4 29.40 -21.61 -15.83
C ILE A 4 28.93 -20.26 -16.40
N GLN A 5 27.76 -20.28 -17.04
CA GLN A 5 26.87 -19.12 -17.11
C GLN A 5 26.06 -19.04 -15.81
N ASN A 6 25.96 -17.85 -15.22
CA ASN A 6 24.88 -17.44 -14.31
C ASN A 6 25.12 -15.96 -13.96
N LYS A 7 24.16 -15.06 -13.86
CA LYS A 7 22.80 -15.24 -13.36
C LYS A 7 22.00 -14.02 -13.83
N LEU A 8 20.81 -14.27 -14.36
CA LEU A 8 19.79 -13.28 -14.64
C LEU A 8 19.48 -12.50 -13.34
N ASN A 9 19.92 -11.25 -13.23
CA ASN A 9 19.40 -10.35 -12.20
C ASN A 9 18.03 -9.87 -12.66
N GLY A 10 16.99 -10.32 -11.96
CA GLY A 10 15.59 -10.16 -12.33
C GLY A 10 15.25 -8.72 -12.64
N SER A 11 15.00 -8.45 -13.92
CA SER A 11 14.26 -7.29 -14.37
C SER A 11 12.87 -7.33 -13.75
N THR A 12 12.70 -6.67 -12.59
CA THR A 12 11.39 -6.22 -12.14
C THR A 12 10.83 -5.39 -13.27
N LYS A 13 9.89 -5.96 -14.05
CA LYS A 13 9.16 -5.23 -15.07
C LYS A 13 8.37 -4.14 -14.36
N PHE A 14 8.93 -2.93 -14.27
CA PHE A 14 8.15 -1.76 -13.94
C PHE A 14 7.11 -1.59 -15.04
N SER A 15 5.84 -1.70 -14.70
CA SER A 15 4.79 -1.23 -15.59
C SER A 15 4.95 0.29 -15.69
N MET A 16 5.12 0.84 -16.89
CA MET A 16 5.20 2.29 -17.10
C MET A 16 3.92 3.03 -16.65
N THR A 17 2.84 2.29 -16.34
CA THR A 17 1.54 2.83 -15.97
C THR A 17 1.28 2.91 -14.46
N TYR A 18 2.02 2.19 -13.62
CA TYR A 18 1.82 2.22 -12.17
C TYR A 18 3.16 2.28 -11.45
N VAL A 19 3.40 3.41 -10.79
CA VAL A 19 4.57 3.65 -9.96
C VAL A 19 4.15 3.56 -8.51
N LYS A 20 4.89 2.79 -7.70
CA LYS A 20 4.63 2.68 -6.26
C LYS A 20 4.91 4.05 -5.62
N PRO A 21 3.98 4.60 -4.81
CA PRO A 21 4.18 5.90 -4.18
C PRO A 21 5.16 5.85 -3.01
N TYR A 22 5.51 4.64 -2.55
CA TYR A 22 6.40 4.46 -1.42
C TYR A 22 7.85 4.22 -1.82
N THR A 23 8.76 4.55 -0.90
CA THR A 23 10.21 4.47 -1.12
C THR A 23 10.71 3.05 -1.30
N GLN A 24 11.92 2.92 -1.83
CA GLN A 24 12.61 1.63 -1.95
C GLN A 24 12.84 0.97 -0.58
N ARG A 25 12.93 1.72 0.52
CA ARG A 25 13.01 1.15 1.87
C ARG A 25 11.76 0.31 2.17
N ILE A 26 10.58 0.87 1.90
CA ILE A 26 9.31 0.16 2.07
C ILE A 26 9.25 -1.04 1.12
N ASP A 27 9.67 -0.88 -0.14
CA ASP A 27 9.63 -1.99 -1.10
C ASP A 27 10.49 -3.18 -0.65
N ASN A 28 11.66 -2.89 -0.08
CA ASN A 28 12.62 -3.87 0.43
C ASN A 28 12.18 -4.58 1.73
N LEU A 29 11.10 -4.14 2.40
CA LEU A 29 10.57 -4.84 3.57
C LEU A 29 10.14 -6.26 3.18
N LYS A 30 10.70 -7.25 3.86
CA LYS A 30 10.38 -8.67 3.67
C LYS A 30 9.09 -8.99 4.41
N MET A 31 8.16 -9.64 3.73
CA MET A 31 6.96 -10.15 4.39
C MET A 31 7.33 -11.23 5.42
N PRO A 32 6.54 -11.39 6.49
CA PRO A 32 6.74 -12.46 7.47
C PRO A 32 6.80 -13.85 6.82
N VAL A 33 7.56 -14.76 7.42
CA VAL A 33 7.62 -16.15 6.96
C VAL A 33 6.24 -16.79 7.10
N GLY A 34 5.76 -17.44 6.03
CA GLY A 34 4.43 -18.05 6.01
C GLY A 34 3.28 -17.07 5.79
N TYR A 35 3.55 -15.80 5.50
CA TYR A 35 2.53 -14.77 5.29
C TYR A 35 1.49 -15.20 4.26
N GLN A 36 0.23 -15.19 4.68
CA GLN A 36 -0.93 -15.34 3.83
C GLN A 36 -1.61 -13.98 3.70
N PRO A 37 -1.80 -13.46 2.46
CA PRO A 37 -2.51 -12.21 2.27
C PRO A 37 -3.92 -12.25 2.88
N PRO A 38 -4.26 -11.37 3.84
CA PRO A 38 -5.59 -11.38 4.42
C PRO A 38 -6.62 -10.87 3.42
N LYS A 39 -7.88 -11.24 3.63
CA LYS A 39 -9.01 -10.68 2.90
C LYS A 39 -9.35 -9.32 3.50
N LEU A 40 -9.09 -8.26 2.74
CA LEU A 40 -9.33 -6.89 3.17
C LEU A 40 -10.72 -6.42 2.73
N GLN A 41 -11.38 -5.67 3.59
CA GLN A 41 -12.53 -4.85 3.18
C GLN A 41 -12.05 -3.75 2.23
N GLN A 42 -12.81 -3.52 1.16
CA GLN A 42 -12.53 -2.44 0.22
C GLN A 42 -13.31 -1.18 0.58
N PHE A 43 -12.62 -0.04 0.54
CA PHE A 43 -13.14 1.29 0.80
C PHE A 43 -13.09 2.12 -0.48
N ASP A 44 -14.24 2.69 -0.88
CA ASP A 44 -14.37 3.55 -2.07
C ASP A 44 -14.15 5.04 -1.79
N GLY A 45 -14.06 5.45 -0.53
CA GLY A 45 -14.09 6.85 -0.13
C GLY A 45 -15.33 7.22 0.68
N GLU A 46 -16.36 6.37 0.67
CA GLU A 46 -17.61 6.60 1.36
C GLU A 46 -17.63 5.95 2.75
N GLY A 47 -18.31 6.59 3.72
CA GLY A 47 -18.41 6.10 5.10
C GLY A 47 -17.37 6.71 6.03
N ASN A 48 -16.87 5.95 7.02
CA ASN A 48 -15.95 6.47 8.04
C ASN A 48 -14.50 6.01 7.78
N PRO A 49 -13.59 6.91 7.35
CA PRO A 49 -12.19 6.58 7.08
C PRO A 49 -11.44 6.04 8.30
N LYS A 50 -11.77 6.53 9.51
CA LYS A 50 -11.13 6.06 10.74
C LYS A 50 -11.50 4.60 11.06
N GLN A 51 -12.76 4.23 10.84
CA GLN A 51 -13.20 2.84 11.00
C GLN A 51 -12.54 1.93 9.96
N HIS A 52 -12.43 2.39 8.71
CA HIS A 52 -11.70 1.65 7.67
C HIS A 52 -10.25 1.38 8.07
N VAL A 53 -9.53 2.43 8.50
CA VAL A 53 -8.13 2.31 8.94
C VAL A 53 -8.00 1.35 10.12
N ALA A 54 -8.88 1.43 11.12
CA ALA A 54 -8.86 0.53 12.26
C ALA A 54 -9.06 -0.94 11.84
N HIS A 55 -10.07 -1.23 11.02
CA HIS A 55 -10.30 -2.59 10.52
C HIS A 55 -9.13 -3.11 9.67
N PHE A 56 -8.55 -2.26 8.84
CA PHE A 56 -7.39 -2.59 8.03
C PHE A 56 -6.18 -2.95 8.90
N ILE A 57 -5.88 -2.16 9.94
CA ILE A 57 -4.78 -2.42 10.87
C ILE A 57 -4.98 -3.75 11.57
N GLU A 58 -6.13 -3.99 12.20
CA GLU A 58 -6.39 -5.24 12.92
C GLU A 58 -6.28 -6.46 12.00
N THR A 59 -6.84 -6.38 10.80
CA THR A 59 -6.77 -7.47 9.81
C THR A 59 -5.33 -7.77 9.36
N CYS A 60 -4.47 -6.73 9.25
CA CYS A 60 -3.07 -6.92 8.89
C CYS A 60 -2.24 -7.41 10.08
N ASN A 61 -2.56 -6.97 11.30
CA ASN A 61 -1.93 -7.42 12.53
C ASN A 61 -2.16 -8.93 12.73
N ASP A 62 -3.37 -9.43 12.47
CA ASP A 62 -3.70 -10.85 12.50
C ASP A 62 -2.91 -11.67 11.48
N ALA A 63 -2.53 -11.05 10.35
CA ALA A 63 -1.66 -11.63 9.33
C ALA A 63 -0.15 -11.47 9.64
N GLY A 64 0.20 -10.96 10.82
CA GLY A 64 1.59 -10.79 11.27
C GLY A 64 2.31 -9.59 10.66
N THR A 65 1.59 -8.65 10.06
CA THR A 65 2.15 -7.45 9.41
C THR A 65 1.85 -6.20 10.23
N TYR A 66 2.89 -5.44 10.57
CA TYR A 66 2.81 -4.27 11.45
C TYR A 66 3.65 -3.11 10.91
N GLY A 67 3.34 -1.90 11.39
CA GLY A 67 4.10 -0.70 11.09
C GLY A 67 4.21 -0.46 9.58
N ASP A 68 5.41 -0.24 9.09
CA ASP A 68 5.64 0.11 7.68
C ASP A 68 5.26 -0.99 6.66
N HIS A 69 5.06 -2.24 7.10
CA HIS A 69 4.52 -3.30 6.23
C HIS A 69 3.11 -2.95 5.71
N LEU A 70 2.34 -2.21 6.52
CA LEU A 70 0.98 -1.79 6.20
C LEU A 70 0.92 -0.93 4.92
N VAL A 71 1.98 -0.15 4.64
CA VAL A 71 2.08 0.68 3.42
C VAL A 71 1.95 -0.16 2.16
N LYS A 72 2.54 -1.36 2.14
CA LYS A 72 2.52 -2.27 0.98
C LYS A 72 1.14 -2.88 0.73
N GLN A 73 0.33 -2.98 1.78
CA GLN A 73 -0.97 -3.65 1.73
C GLN A 73 -2.12 -2.67 1.52
N PHE A 74 -1.97 -1.41 1.93
CA PHE A 74 -3.07 -0.45 1.99
C PHE A 74 -3.82 -0.27 0.67
N VAL A 75 -3.10 -0.22 -0.46
CA VAL A 75 -3.70 -0.10 -1.81
C VAL A 75 -4.74 -1.18 -2.11
N ARG A 76 -4.58 -2.39 -1.54
CA ARG A 76 -5.49 -3.53 -1.73
C ARG A 76 -6.81 -3.37 -0.98
N SER A 77 -6.85 -2.44 -0.02
CA SER A 77 -8.05 -2.07 0.73
C SER A 77 -8.84 -0.94 0.07
N LEU A 78 -8.39 -0.43 -1.08
CA LEU A 78 -9.00 0.73 -1.73
C LEU A 78 -9.67 0.33 -3.05
N LYS A 79 -10.73 1.05 -3.43
CA LYS A 79 -11.41 0.98 -4.72
C LYS A 79 -11.88 2.40 -5.11
N LYS A 80 -12.34 2.58 -6.36
CA LYS A 80 -12.91 3.84 -6.88
C LYS A 80 -12.06 5.08 -6.49
N ASN A 81 -12.68 6.15 -6.00
CA ASN A 81 -12.05 7.43 -5.70
C ASN A 81 -10.90 7.31 -4.68
N ALA A 82 -11.04 6.42 -3.69
CA ALA A 82 -9.95 6.18 -2.74
C ALA A 82 -8.73 5.51 -3.41
N PHE A 83 -8.96 4.60 -4.36
CA PHE A 83 -7.87 4.00 -5.14
C PHE A 83 -7.23 5.01 -6.08
N GLU A 84 -8.04 5.86 -6.73
CA GLU A 84 -7.55 6.94 -7.59
C GLU A 84 -6.66 7.93 -6.84
N TRP A 85 -7.08 8.34 -5.63
CA TRP A 85 -6.23 9.15 -4.75
C TRP A 85 -4.87 8.48 -4.50
N TYR A 86 -4.86 7.18 -4.19
CA TYR A 86 -3.61 6.47 -3.91
C TYR A 86 -2.70 6.41 -5.13
N THR A 87 -3.24 6.19 -6.33
CA THR A 87 -2.46 6.15 -7.57
C THR A 87 -1.94 7.52 -8.00
N ASN A 88 -2.55 8.61 -7.50
CA ASN A 88 -2.11 9.98 -7.76
C ASN A 88 -1.08 10.49 -6.74
N LEU A 89 -0.69 9.68 -5.75
CA LEU A 89 0.40 10.03 -4.85
C LEU A 89 1.72 10.13 -5.62
N GLU A 90 2.55 11.11 -5.26
CA GLU A 90 3.87 11.26 -5.87
C GLU A 90 4.76 10.03 -5.59
N ALA A 91 5.55 9.64 -6.59
CA ALA A 91 6.48 8.53 -6.45
C ALA A 91 7.49 8.79 -5.34
N ASN A 92 7.77 7.77 -4.51
CA ASN A 92 8.67 7.86 -3.35
C ASN A 92 8.27 8.89 -2.27
N SER A 93 7.04 9.41 -2.28
CA SER A 93 6.56 10.37 -1.27
C SER A 93 6.19 9.71 0.07
N VAL A 94 5.95 8.40 0.07
CA VAL A 94 5.52 7.66 1.26
C VAL A 94 6.67 6.80 1.79
N ASP A 95 7.18 7.17 2.95
CA ASP A 95 8.29 6.50 3.58
C ASP A 95 7.92 5.88 4.91
N SER A 96 6.68 5.96 5.39
CA SER A 96 6.22 5.21 6.58
C SER A 96 4.72 5.03 6.61
N TRP A 97 4.23 4.11 7.46
CA TRP A 97 2.79 3.98 7.70
C TRP A 97 2.17 5.27 8.22
N GLY A 98 2.81 5.92 9.20
CA GLY A 98 2.29 7.18 9.78
C GLY A 98 2.19 8.31 8.75
N GLN A 99 3.09 8.37 7.77
CA GLN A 99 2.98 9.32 6.66
C GLN A 99 1.79 9.01 5.76
N LEU A 100 1.62 7.74 5.36
CA LEU A 100 0.49 7.33 4.53
C LEU A 100 -0.85 7.58 5.22
N GLU A 101 -0.96 7.20 6.50
CA GLU A 101 -2.17 7.38 7.30
C GLU A 101 -2.54 8.86 7.43
N LYS A 102 -1.55 9.73 7.67
CA LYS A 102 -1.77 11.18 7.72
C LYS A 102 -2.27 11.71 6.37
N SER A 103 -1.64 11.34 5.27
CA SER A 103 -2.06 11.74 3.92
C SER A 103 -3.47 11.25 3.59
N PHE A 104 -3.80 10.02 3.96
CA PHE A 104 -5.13 9.45 3.78
C PHE A 104 -6.19 10.18 4.62
N SER A 105 -5.88 10.53 5.87
CA SER A 105 -6.77 11.29 6.75
C SER A 105 -7.15 12.64 6.14
N ILE A 106 -6.16 13.37 5.60
CA ILE A 106 -6.37 14.65 4.90
C ILE A 106 -7.23 14.44 3.65
N ALA A 107 -6.86 13.49 2.79
CA ALA A 107 -7.56 13.21 1.55
C ALA A 107 -9.02 12.78 1.78
N SER A 108 -9.26 11.95 2.79
CA SER A 108 -10.58 11.44 3.13
C SER A 108 -11.56 12.53 3.59
N THR A 109 -11.04 13.67 4.07
CA THR A 109 -11.86 14.85 4.38
C THR A 109 -12.30 15.55 3.10
N VAL A 110 -11.41 15.65 2.10
CA VAL A 110 -11.70 16.26 0.79
C VAL A 110 -12.68 15.40 -0.01
N LEU A 111 -12.50 14.08 0.00
CA LEU A 111 -13.39 13.14 -0.70
C LEU A 111 -14.84 13.21 -0.19
N LYS A 112 -15.04 13.50 1.09
CA LYS A 112 -16.38 13.73 1.66
C LYS A 112 -17.00 15.07 1.27
N GLY A 113 -16.17 16.07 1.01
CA GLY A 113 -16.60 17.43 0.66
C GLY A 113 -17.09 17.59 -0.79
N GLN A 114 -16.96 16.56 -1.64
CA GLN A 114 -17.41 16.58 -3.03
C GLN A 114 -18.83 16.00 -3.24
N SER A 115 -19.46 15.50 -2.17
CA SER A 115 -20.88 15.10 -2.19
C SER A 115 -21.76 16.24 -1.69
N THR A 116 -21.96 17.26 -2.53
CA THR A 116 -23.04 18.26 -2.40
C THR A 116 -23.87 18.27 -3.65
#